data_AF-A0A9D5DSZ1-F1
#
_entry.id   AF-A0A9D5DSZ1-F1
#
_cell.length_a   1.000
_cell.length_b   1.000
_cell.length_c   1.000
_cell.angle_alpha   90.00
_cell.angle_beta   90.00
_cell.angle_gamma   90.00
#
_symmetry.space_group_name_H-M   'P 1'
#
loop_
_entity.id
_entity.type
_entity.pdbx_description
1 polymer ?
#
loop_
_entity_poly.entity_id
_entity_poly.type
_entity_poly.pdbx_seq_one_letter_code
_entity_poly.pdbx_strand_id
1 'polypeptide(L)'
;MADSKPYTTQLGAGLGLVNETKALLDLWSPGLSPNQLYQAALESGRFPSVTARRLRNIVIECFAPRYLVAGGAPAIHLKRLSSVISTADLAQLMLVYTSRANLILGDFVRYVYWARYVGGYTQISNVDARQFVERGIDDGKTMKRWSETTVRHVSAYLTGCCADYGLLERGQKQARKIAPFRISQTVAAYLSYELHFAGVGDNALLIHEDWQLFGLAREDVLEEIKRLSLKGLLIVQAAGDVIRISWKQQNMEALCDALTQS
;
A
#
# COMPACT_ATOMS: atom_id res chain seq x y z
N MET A 1 -12.90 -17.22 14.54
CA MET A 1 -11.96 -16.94 13.43
C MET A 1 -12.56 -15.78 12.68
N ALA A 2 -11.93 -14.60 12.67
CA ALA A 2 -12.48 -13.48 11.90
C ALA A 2 -12.49 -13.88 10.41
N ASP A 3 -13.63 -13.74 9.74
CA ASP A 3 -13.82 -14.00 8.30
C ASP A 3 -12.89 -13.08 7.49
N SER A 4 -11.64 -13.49 7.35
CA SER A 4 -10.65 -12.81 6.52
C SER A 4 -11.09 -13.01 5.07
N LYS A 5 -11.22 -11.92 4.30
CA LYS A 5 -11.59 -11.98 2.89
C LYS A 5 -10.66 -12.96 2.14
N PRO A 6 -11.18 -13.73 1.17
CA PRO A 6 -10.35 -14.66 0.42
C PRO A 6 -9.33 -13.90 -0.45
N TYR A 7 -8.19 -14.54 -0.72
CA TYR A 7 -7.28 -14.16 -1.79
C TYR A 7 -8.00 -14.17 -3.14
N THR A 8 -7.72 -13.15 -3.95
CA THR A 8 -8.30 -12.97 -5.28
C THR A 8 -7.19 -12.78 -6.32
N THR A 9 -7.56 -12.90 -7.59
CA THR A 9 -6.66 -12.64 -8.72
C THR A 9 -6.62 -11.16 -9.12
N GLN A 10 -7.26 -10.28 -8.34
CA GLN A 10 -7.48 -8.87 -8.69
C GLN A 10 -6.17 -8.09 -8.82
N LEU A 11 -5.09 -8.49 -8.13
CA LEU A 11 -3.77 -7.88 -8.27
C LEU A 11 -3.28 -7.87 -9.74
N GLY A 12 -3.65 -8.90 -10.51
CA GLY A 12 -3.30 -9.01 -11.94
C GLY A 12 -3.93 -7.93 -12.82
N ALA A 13 -4.99 -7.26 -12.34
CA ALA A 13 -5.60 -6.16 -13.07
C ALA A 13 -4.70 -4.93 -13.14
N GLY A 14 -3.67 -4.80 -12.28
CA GLY A 14 -2.86 -3.58 -12.32
C GLY A 14 -1.72 -3.42 -11.34
N LEU A 15 -1.19 -4.49 -10.71
CA LEU A 15 0.09 -4.45 -9.98
C LEU A 15 0.26 -3.15 -9.16
N GLY A 16 1.38 -2.43 -9.33
CA GLY A 16 1.62 -1.15 -8.68
C GLY A 16 1.07 0.10 -9.40
N LEU A 17 1.19 0.17 -10.74
CA LEU A 17 0.68 1.28 -11.60
C LEU A 17 0.89 2.69 -11.03
N VAL A 18 2.11 2.99 -10.55
CA VAL A 18 2.40 4.25 -9.82
C VAL A 18 2.13 5.48 -10.69
N ASN A 19 2.57 5.49 -11.95
CA ASN A 19 2.41 6.64 -12.84
C ASN A 19 0.95 6.82 -13.28
N GLU A 20 0.27 5.73 -13.62
CA GLU A 20 -1.14 5.75 -13.98
C GLU A 20 -1.99 6.21 -12.80
N THR A 21 -1.67 5.77 -11.58
CA THR A 21 -2.35 6.21 -10.36
C THR A 21 -2.17 7.71 -10.15
N LYS A 22 -0.97 8.27 -10.34
CA LYS A 22 -0.74 9.73 -10.27
C LYS A 22 -1.61 10.47 -11.28
N ALA A 23 -1.62 10.02 -12.54
CA ALA A 23 -2.44 10.62 -13.59
C ALA A 23 -3.95 10.55 -13.28
N LEU A 24 -4.42 9.45 -12.67
CA LEU A 24 -5.81 9.30 -12.24
C LEU A 24 -6.16 10.15 -11.02
N LEU A 25 -5.24 10.31 -10.05
CA LEU A 25 -5.42 11.23 -8.92
C LEU A 25 -5.60 12.67 -9.42
N ASP A 26 -4.81 13.10 -10.39
CA ASP A 26 -4.92 14.44 -10.99
C ASP A 26 -6.28 14.67 -11.64
N LEU A 27 -6.82 13.67 -12.34
CA LEU A 27 -8.11 13.75 -13.03
C LEU A 27 -9.32 13.63 -12.09
N TRP A 28 -9.19 12.85 -11.02
CA TRP A 28 -10.31 12.58 -10.11
C TRP A 28 -10.62 13.77 -9.20
N SER A 29 -11.90 13.99 -8.92
CA SER A 29 -12.39 14.93 -7.91
C SER A 29 -13.53 14.28 -7.10
N PRO A 30 -13.78 14.74 -5.85
CA PRO A 30 -14.84 14.19 -5.02
C PRO A 30 -16.18 14.14 -5.74
N GLY A 31 -16.87 13.00 -5.65
CA GLY A 31 -18.16 12.77 -6.32
C GLY A 31 -18.07 12.12 -7.70
N LEU A 32 -16.89 12.06 -8.33
CA LEU A 32 -16.73 11.35 -9.61
C LEU A 32 -16.81 9.83 -9.39
N SER A 33 -17.76 9.20 -10.08
CA SER A 33 -17.86 7.74 -10.12
C SER A 33 -16.68 7.11 -10.89
N PRO A 34 -16.36 5.83 -10.66
CA PRO A 34 -15.32 5.14 -11.43
C PRO A 34 -15.54 5.17 -12.95
N ASN A 35 -16.80 5.11 -13.41
CA ASN A 35 -17.11 5.20 -14.83
C ASN A 35 -16.87 6.62 -15.38
N GLN A 36 -17.21 7.66 -14.62
CA GLN A 36 -16.92 9.05 -15.02
C GLN A 36 -15.41 9.33 -15.04
N LEU A 37 -14.67 8.82 -14.05
CA LEU A 37 -13.20 8.91 -14.05
C LEU A 37 -12.60 8.19 -15.26
N TYR A 38 -13.12 7.02 -15.63
CA TYR A 38 -12.68 6.32 -16.84
C TYR A 38 -12.91 7.17 -18.10
N GLN A 39 -14.08 7.79 -18.26
CA GLN A 39 -14.35 8.67 -19.40
C GLN A 39 -13.41 9.88 -19.41
N ALA A 40 -13.23 10.54 -18.28
CA ALA A 40 -12.29 11.66 -18.15
C ALA A 40 -10.86 11.25 -18.51
N ALA A 41 -10.41 10.06 -18.09
CA ALA A 41 -9.09 9.53 -18.43
C ALA A 41 -8.93 9.16 -19.92
N LEU A 42 -10.01 8.70 -20.56
CA LEU A 42 -10.02 8.42 -21.99
C LEU A 42 -9.94 9.71 -22.81
N GLU A 43 -10.72 10.73 -22.43
CA GLU A 43 -10.77 12.04 -23.09
C GLU A 43 -9.50 12.87 -22.85
N SER A 44 -8.79 12.67 -21.74
CA SER A 44 -7.61 13.46 -21.40
C SER A 44 -6.38 13.19 -22.27
N GLY A 45 -6.35 12.09 -23.03
CA GLY A 45 -5.19 11.69 -23.84
C GLY A 45 -3.93 11.34 -23.03
N ARG A 46 -4.02 11.18 -21.70
CA ARG A 46 -2.86 10.97 -20.79
C ARG A 46 -2.36 9.52 -20.75
N PHE A 47 -3.05 8.60 -21.43
CA PHE A 47 -2.76 7.16 -21.43
C PHE A 47 -2.54 6.61 -22.85
N PRO A 48 -1.64 7.18 -23.67
CA PRO A 48 -1.54 6.85 -25.10
C PRO A 48 -1.08 5.42 -25.38
N SER A 49 -0.38 4.78 -24.44
CA SER A 49 0.09 3.39 -24.54
C SER A 49 -0.89 2.35 -23.99
N VAL A 50 -2.06 2.79 -23.48
CA VAL A 50 -3.02 1.93 -22.80
C VAL A 50 -4.31 1.86 -23.62
N THR A 51 -4.71 0.66 -24.00
CA THR A 51 -6.00 0.47 -24.70
C THR A 51 -7.18 0.90 -23.83
N ALA A 52 -8.27 1.36 -24.44
CA ALA A 52 -9.49 1.77 -23.70
C ALA A 52 -9.99 0.68 -22.74
N ARG A 53 -9.99 -0.59 -23.18
CA ARG A 53 -10.33 -1.74 -22.34
C ARG A 53 -9.39 -1.85 -21.13
N ARG A 54 -8.07 -1.73 -21.35
CA ARG A 54 -7.09 -1.82 -20.25
C ARG A 54 -7.25 -0.65 -19.28
N LEU A 55 -7.45 0.56 -19.78
CA LEU A 55 -7.68 1.76 -18.97
C LEU A 55 -8.93 1.58 -18.08
N ARG A 56 -10.02 1.03 -18.63
CA ARG A 56 -11.21 0.68 -17.85
C ARG A 56 -10.87 -0.28 -16.72
N ASN A 57 -10.13 -1.35 -16.98
CA ASN A 57 -9.74 -2.30 -15.93
C ASN A 57 -8.86 -1.63 -14.86
N ILE A 58 -7.93 -0.75 -15.25
CA ILE A 58 -7.12 0.02 -14.30
C ILE A 58 -8.01 0.86 -13.39
N VAL A 59 -8.97 1.59 -13.95
CA VAL A 59 -9.84 2.46 -13.16
C VAL A 59 -10.78 1.65 -12.26
N ILE A 60 -11.47 0.65 -12.82
CA ILE A 60 -12.54 -0.09 -12.12
C ILE A 60 -11.98 -1.14 -11.16
N GLU A 61 -10.95 -1.88 -11.57
CA GLU A 61 -10.46 -3.05 -10.81
C GLU A 61 -9.23 -2.73 -9.95
N CYS A 62 -8.56 -1.58 -10.18
CA CYS A 62 -7.37 -1.19 -9.41
C CYS A 62 -7.55 0.13 -8.66
N PHE A 63 -7.79 1.24 -9.35
CA PHE A 63 -7.82 2.56 -8.73
C PHE A 63 -9.00 2.71 -7.78
N ALA A 64 -10.22 2.41 -8.24
CA ALA A 64 -11.43 2.54 -7.44
C ALA A 64 -11.40 1.74 -6.13
N PRO A 65 -11.11 0.41 -6.12
CA PRO A 65 -11.11 -0.37 -4.89
C PRO A 65 -9.97 0.00 -3.93
N ARG A 66 -8.90 0.66 -4.41
CA ARG A 66 -7.79 1.11 -3.57
C ARG A 66 -8.04 2.49 -2.96
N TYR A 67 -8.56 3.43 -3.74
CA TYR A 67 -8.52 4.85 -3.39
C TYR A 67 -9.89 5.54 -3.31
N LEU A 68 -10.94 4.95 -3.88
CA LEU A 68 -12.31 5.48 -3.83
C LEU A 68 -13.15 4.88 -2.68
N VAL A 69 -12.49 4.25 -1.71
CA VAL A 69 -13.09 3.77 -0.46
C VAL A 69 -13.33 4.94 0.50
N ALA A 70 -14.23 4.75 1.49
CA ALA A 70 -14.54 5.76 2.50
C ALA A 70 -14.84 7.16 1.89
N GLY A 71 -15.67 7.20 0.83
CA GLY A 71 -16.01 8.45 0.14
C GLY A 71 -14.88 9.06 -0.70
N GLY A 72 -13.79 8.32 -0.94
CA GLY A 72 -12.63 8.80 -1.70
C GLY A 72 -11.58 9.50 -0.85
N ALA A 73 -11.63 9.38 0.49
CA ALA A 73 -10.65 10.00 1.38
C ALA A 73 -9.18 9.69 0.99
N PRO A 74 -8.79 8.43 0.67
CA PRO A 74 -7.43 8.17 0.20
C PRO A 74 -7.07 8.94 -1.07
N ALA A 75 -7.97 8.99 -2.07
CA ALA A 75 -7.72 9.74 -3.29
C ALA A 75 -7.57 11.24 -3.02
N ILE A 76 -8.35 11.82 -2.11
CA ILE A 76 -8.23 13.23 -1.69
C ILE A 76 -6.83 13.48 -1.10
N HIS A 77 -6.41 12.66 -0.15
CA HIS A 77 -5.14 12.88 0.53
C HIS A 77 -3.94 12.64 -0.39
N LEU A 78 -3.93 11.52 -1.14
CA LEU A 78 -2.84 11.19 -2.04
C LEU A 78 -2.71 12.21 -3.16
N LYS A 79 -3.82 12.76 -3.67
CA LYS A 79 -3.78 13.84 -4.65
C LYS A 79 -3.06 15.07 -4.09
N ARG A 80 -3.43 15.53 -2.88
CA ARG A 80 -2.78 16.66 -2.20
C ARG A 80 -1.28 16.44 -2.00
N LEU A 81 -0.89 15.23 -1.58
CA LEU A 81 0.51 14.91 -1.30
C LEU A 81 1.34 14.70 -2.57
N SER A 82 0.74 14.20 -3.65
CA SER A 82 1.45 13.77 -4.86
C SER A 82 2.25 14.86 -5.58
N SER A 83 1.92 16.13 -5.36
CA SER A 83 2.64 17.29 -5.91
C SER A 83 3.87 17.69 -5.11
N VAL A 84 4.00 17.22 -3.87
CA VAL A 84 5.03 17.70 -2.93
C VAL A 84 5.94 16.58 -2.46
N ILE A 85 5.40 15.40 -2.16
CA ILE A 85 6.20 14.28 -1.66
C ILE A 85 6.92 13.57 -2.81
N SER A 86 8.01 12.89 -2.49
CA SER A 86 8.75 12.12 -3.50
C SER A 86 7.87 11.01 -4.09
N THR A 87 8.15 10.61 -5.33
CA THR A 87 7.44 9.47 -5.93
C THR A 87 7.70 8.17 -5.16
N ALA A 88 8.83 8.06 -4.45
CA ALA A 88 9.11 6.92 -3.58
C ALA A 88 8.20 6.91 -2.33
N ASP A 89 8.00 8.06 -1.67
CA ASP A 89 7.09 8.17 -0.52
C ASP A 89 5.64 7.91 -0.94
N LEU A 90 5.23 8.47 -2.08
CA LEU A 90 3.90 8.22 -2.63
C LEU A 90 3.71 6.73 -2.96
N ALA A 91 4.73 6.07 -3.51
CA ALA A 91 4.70 4.64 -3.77
C ALA A 91 4.54 3.80 -2.49
N GLN A 92 5.12 4.22 -1.35
CA GLN A 92 4.89 3.57 -0.06
C GLN A 92 3.44 3.71 0.41
N LEU A 93 2.82 4.88 0.24
CA LEU A 93 1.39 5.04 0.54
C LEU A 93 0.52 4.19 -0.38
N MET A 94 0.84 4.14 -1.67
CA MET A 94 0.15 3.27 -2.63
C MET A 94 0.32 1.77 -2.31
N LEU A 95 1.47 1.36 -1.76
CA LEU A 95 1.70 -0.01 -1.28
C LEU A 95 0.72 -0.36 -0.14
N VAL A 96 0.52 0.54 0.82
CA VAL A 96 -0.43 0.34 1.93
C VAL A 96 -1.84 0.11 1.38
N TYR A 97 -2.37 1.03 0.56
CA TYR A 97 -3.71 0.89 0.00
C TYR A 97 -3.87 -0.31 -0.94
N THR A 98 -2.81 -0.66 -1.69
CA THR A 98 -2.84 -1.85 -2.53
C THR A 98 -2.86 -3.13 -1.72
N SER A 99 -2.13 -3.19 -0.61
CA SER A 99 -2.10 -4.33 0.31
C SER A 99 -3.44 -4.50 1.05
N ARG A 100 -4.06 -3.39 1.48
CA ARG A 100 -5.41 -3.39 2.06
C ARG A 100 -6.48 -3.86 1.07
N ALA A 101 -6.37 -3.49 -0.20
CA ALA A 101 -7.28 -3.93 -1.26
C ALA A 101 -7.00 -5.37 -1.74
N ASN A 102 -5.76 -5.84 -1.62
CA ASN A 102 -5.30 -7.15 -2.11
C ASN A 102 -4.57 -7.89 -0.99
N LEU A 103 -5.32 -8.62 -0.17
CA LEU A 103 -4.78 -9.32 1.02
C LEU A 103 -3.60 -10.23 0.69
N ILE A 104 -3.62 -10.90 -0.48
CA ILE A 104 -2.52 -11.76 -0.91
C ILE A 104 -1.18 -11.01 -1.06
N LEU A 105 -1.21 -9.74 -1.48
CA LEU A 105 -0.02 -8.90 -1.54
C LEU A 105 0.46 -8.53 -0.13
N GLY A 106 -0.47 -8.07 0.73
CA GLY A 106 -0.14 -7.69 2.10
C GLY A 106 0.46 -8.85 2.88
N ASP A 107 -0.11 -10.05 2.76
CA ASP A 107 0.39 -11.27 3.39
C ASP A 107 1.74 -11.70 2.80
N PHE A 108 1.91 -11.61 1.48
CA PHE A 108 3.20 -11.92 0.85
C PHE A 108 4.31 -11.01 1.37
N VAL A 109 4.06 -9.71 1.47
CA VAL A 109 5.03 -8.75 2.02
C VAL A 109 5.35 -9.07 3.48
N ARG A 110 4.31 -9.26 4.31
CA ARG A 110 4.48 -9.51 5.75
C ARG A 110 5.21 -10.82 6.07
N TYR A 111 4.84 -11.91 5.38
CA TYR A 111 5.27 -13.26 5.76
C TYR A 111 6.38 -13.84 4.89
N VAL A 112 6.56 -13.35 3.66
CA VAL A 112 7.60 -13.87 2.75
C VAL A 112 8.71 -12.86 2.54
N TYR A 113 8.37 -11.62 2.18
CA TYR A 113 9.38 -10.60 1.88
C TYR A 113 10.27 -10.32 3.09
N TRP A 114 9.67 -9.98 4.24
CA TRP A 114 10.45 -9.66 5.44
C TRP A 114 11.18 -10.87 6.02
N ALA A 115 10.59 -12.06 5.95
CA ALA A 115 11.28 -13.30 6.35
C ALA A 115 12.54 -13.55 5.51
N ARG A 116 12.48 -13.31 4.19
CA ARG A 116 13.66 -13.40 3.31
C ARG A 116 14.67 -12.31 3.59
N TYR A 117 14.22 -11.07 3.79
CA TYR A 117 15.11 -9.95 4.10
C TYR A 117 15.89 -10.18 5.41
N VAL A 118 15.19 -10.50 6.50
CA VAL A 118 15.80 -10.76 7.82
C VAL A 118 16.68 -12.02 7.79
N GLY A 119 16.31 -13.02 6.99
CA GLY A 119 17.13 -14.21 6.75
C GLY A 119 18.41 -13.98 5.95
N GLY A 120 18.72 -12.74 5.56
CA GLY A 120 19.94 -12.38 4.82
C GLY A 120 19.92 -12.77 3.35
N TYR A 121 18.76 -13.13 2.79
CA TYR A 121 18.66 -13.43 1.36
C TYR A 121 18.85 -12.15 0.54
N THR A 122 19.56 -12.28 -0.58
CA THR A 122 19.81 -11.15 -1.49
C THR A 122 18.76 -10.99 -2.57
N GLN A 123 17.87 -11.98 -2.74
CA GLN A 123 16.85 -12.02 -3.78
C GLN A 123 15.59 -12.76 -3.35
N ILE A 124 14.47 -12.44 -4.01
CA ILE A 124 13.21 -13.17 -3.95
C ILE A 124 12.80 -13.58 -5.37
N SER A 125 12.39 -14.82 -5.53
CA SER A 125 12.02 -15.42 -6.79
C SER A 125 10.52 -15.68 -6.92
N ASN A 126 10.08 -15.90 -8.16
CA ASN A 126 8.73 -16.37 -8.46
C ASN A 126 8.46 -17.76 -7.88
N VAL A 127 9.49 -18.56 -7.59
CA VAL A 127 9.35 -19.85 -6.90
C VAL A 127 8.95 -19.62 -5.44
N ASP A 128 9.57 -18.64 -4.77
CA ASP A 128 9.22 -18.29 -3.39
C ASP A 128 7.77 -17.77 -3.30
N ALA A 129 7.38 -16.91 -4.26
CA ALA A 129 6.00 -16.45 -4.38
C ALA A 129 5.02 -17.58 -4.69
N ARG A 130 5.41 -18.51 -5.57
CA ARG A 130 4.59 -19.68 -5.91
C ARG A 130 4.31 -20.57 -4.71
N GLN A 131 5.34 -20.90 -3.93
CA GLN A 131 5.18 -21.71 -2.72
C GLN A 131 4.21 -21.04 -1.74
N PHE A 132 4.27 -19.72 -1.61
CA PHE A 132 3.33 -18.96 -0.80
C PHE A 132 1.88 -19.04 -1.34
N VAL A 133 1.69 -18.89 -2.65
CA VAL A 133 0.36 -19.00 -3.26
C VAL A 133 -0.22 -20.41 -3.10
N GLU A 134 0.58 -21.45 -3.35
CA GLU A 134 0.15 -22.85 -3.21
C GLU A 134 -0.26 -23.16 -1.77
N ARG A 135 0.54 -22.75 -0.78
CA ARG A 135 0.16 -22.87 0.64
C ARG A 135 -1.12 -22.14 0.95
N GLY A 136 -1.30 -20.90 0.47
CA GLY A 136 -2.54 -20.16 0.66
C GLY A 136 -3.77 -20.85 0.08
N ILE A 137 -3.62 -21.54 -1.06
CA ILE A 137 -4.69 -22.37 -1.66
C ILE A 137 -5.00 -23.58 -0.76
N ASP A 138 -3.98 -24.29 -0.31
CA ASP A 138 -4.14 -25.48 0.53
C ASP A 138 -4.67 -25.14 1.94
N ASP A 139 -4.35 -23.95 2.46
CA ASP A 139 -4.90 -23.38 3.70
C ASP A 139 -6.34 -22.85 3.54
N GLY A 140 -6.94 -22.96 2.36
CA GLY A 140 -8.32 -22.52 2.09
C GLY A 140 -8.48 -20.99 2.01
N LYS A 141 -7.40 -20.23 1.82
CA LYS A 141 -7.48 -18.76 1.69
C LYS A 141 -8.06 -18.30 0.35
N THR A 142 -8.35 -19.20 -0.59
CA THR A 142 -8.99 -18.89 -1.88
C THR A 142 -10.41 -19.46 -1.94
N MET A 143 -11.37 -18.73 -2.52
CA MET A 143 -12.75 -19.24 -2.70
C MET A 143 -12.84 -20.52 -3.53
N LYS A 144 -11.93 -20.68 -4.49
CA LYS A 144 -11.83 -21.84 -5.38
C LYS A 144 -10.36 -22.14 -5.60
N ARG A 145 -10.02 -23.41 -5.76
CA ARG A 145 -8.68 -23.83 -6.17
C ARG A 145 -8.34 -23.18 -7.51
N TRP A 146 -7.18 -22.54 -7.57
CA TRP A 146 -6.70 -21.88 -8.79
C TRP A 146 -6.02 -22.88 -9.74
N SER A 147 -6.10 -22.59 -11.04
CA SER A 147 -5.36 -23.36 -12.04
C SER A 147 -3.86 -23.10 -11.94
N GLU A 148 -3.05 -24.02 -12.46
CA GLU A 148 -1.59 -23.90 -12.56
C GLU A 148 -1.15 -22.58 -13.22
N THR A 149 -1.82 -22.20 -14.31
CA THR A 149 -1.57 -20.93 -15.02
C THR A 149 -1.89 -19.73 -14.14
N THR A 150 -2.98 -19.78 -13.37
CA THR A 150 -3.37 -18.72 -12.44
C THR A 150 -2.35 -18.58 -11.31
N VAL A 151 -1.91 -19.69 -10.71
CA VAL A 151 -0.86 -19.71 -9.68
C VAL A 151 0.41 -19.06 -10.21
N ARG A 152 0.86 -19.46 -11.40
CA ARG A 152 2.04 -18.87 -12.05
C ARG A 152 1.91 -17.37 -12.26
N HIS A 153 0.75 -16.90 -12.76
CA HIS A 153 0.51 -15.48 -12.99
C HIS A 153 0.50 -14.68 -11.68
N VAL A 154 -0.27 -15.13 -10.68
CA VAL A 154 -0.35 -14.44 -9.38
C VAL A 154 1.02 -14.38 -8.72
N SER A 155 1.81 -15.44 -8.79
CA SER A 155 3.18 -15.47 -8.26
C SER A 155 4.07 -14.40 -8.90
N ALA A 156 4.02 -14.27 -10.23
CA ALA A 156 4.75 -13.23 -10.95
C ALA A 156 4.22 -11.82 -10.64
N TYR A 157 2.92 -11.68 -10.40
CA TYR A 157 2.30 -10.41 -10.02
C TYR A 157 2.74 -9.95 -8.63
N LEU A 158 2.91 -10.85 -7.67
CA LEU A 158 3.42 -10.52 -6.33
C LEU A 158 4.82 -9.90 -6.40
N THR A 159 5.77 -10.58 -7.05
CA THR A 159 7.15 -10.06 -7.16
C THR A 159 7.22 -8.81 -8.04
N GLY A 160 6.41 -8.73 -9.09
CA GLY A 160 6.28 -7.54 -9.94
C GLY A 160 5.76 -6.34 -9.17
N CYS A 161 4.71 -6.51 -8.36
CA CYS A 161 4.14 -5.43 -7.56
C CYS A 161 5.12 -4.94 -6.47
N CYS A 162 5.84 -5.85 -5.82
CA CYS A 162 6.94 -5.47 -4.92
C CYS A 162 8.02 -4.65 -5.63
N ALA A 163 8.31 -4.94 -6.90
CA ALA A 163 9.27 -4.16 -7.69
C ALA A 163 8.74 -2.76 -8.07
N ASP A 164 7.44 -2.67 -8.41
CA ASP A 164 6.79 -1.39 -8.70
C ASP A 164 6.88 -0.43 -7.50
N TYR A 165 6.71 -0.96 -6.28
CA TYR A 165 6.78 -0.20 -5.03
C TYR A 165 8.19 -0.08 -4.42
N GLY A 166 9.22 -0.59 -5.10
CA GLY A 166 10.61 -0.39 -4.70
C GLY A 166 11.13 -1.33 -3.60
N LEU A 167 10.40 -2.40 -3.27
CA LEU A 167 10.88 -3.45 -2.36
C LEU A 167 11.88 -4.39 -3.06
N LEU A 168 11.71 -4.59 -4.36
CA LEU A 168 12.53 -5.48 -5.20
C LEU A 168 13.07 -4.71 -6.43
N GLU A 169 14.13 -5.24 -7.04
CA GLU A 169 14.66 -4.65 -8.27
C GLU A 169 13.63 -4.64 -9.41
N ARG A 170 13.64 -3.56 -10.19
CA ARG A 170 12.74 -3.33 -11.33
C ARG A 170 13.10 -4.19 -12.54
N GLY A 171 12.16 -4.26 -13.50
CA GLY A 171 12.32 -4.98 -14.77
C GLY A 171 11.58 -6.32 -14.81
N GLN A 172 11.59 -7.01 -15.95
CA GLN A 172 10.99 -8.34 -16.09
C GLN A 172 12.01 -9.39 -15.65
N LYS A 173 11.80 -10.01 -14.48
CA LYS A 173 12.73 -10.97 -13.88
C LYS A 173 11.98 -12.06 -13.13
N GLN A 174 12.56 -13.27 -13.11
CA GLN A 174 12.05 -14.40 -12.33
C GLN A 174 12.62 -14.44 -10.91
N ALA A 175 13.81 -13.87 -10.70
CA ALA A 175 14.41 -13.63 -9.40
C ALA A 175 14.85 -12.17 -9.35
N ARG A 176 14.46 -11.48 -8.28
CA ARG A 176 14.67 -10.05 -8.10
C ARG A 176 15.52 -9.81 -6.86
N LYS A 177 16.62 -9.07 -6.99
CA LYS A 177 17.37 -8.56 -5.84
C LYS A 177 16.48 -7.78 -4.89
N ILE A 178 16.69 -7.97 -3.59
CA ILE A 178 15.99 -7.19 -2.56
C ILE A 178 16.60 -5.80 -2.50
N ALA A 179 15.76 -4.77 -2.57
CA ALA A 179 16.18 -3.38 -2.42
C ALA A 179 16.11 -2.96 -0.94
N PRO A 180 17.00 -2.08 -0.47
CA PRO A 180 16.84 -1.44 0.83
C PRO A 180 15.50 -0.71 0.89
N PHE A 181 14.64 -1.09 1.83
CA PHE A 181 13.30 -0.54 1.98
C PHE A 181 13.08 -0.13 3.44
N ARG A 182 12.80 1.15 3.67
CA ARG A 182 12.51 1.71 4.99
C ARG A 182 11.33 2.66 4.87
N ILE A 183 10.47 2.69 5.86
CA ILE A 183 9.39 3.67 5.92
C ILE A 183 9.99 5.08 5.92
N SER A 184 9.38 6.01 5.19
CA SER A 184 9.74 7.41 5.32
C SER A 184 8.94 8.08 6.44
N GLN A 185 9.47 9.17 6.99
CA GLN A 185 8.78 9.89 8.06
C GLN A 185 7.44 10.47 7.61
N THR A 186 7.32 10.88 6.34
CA THR A 186 6.06 11.35 5.75
C THR A 186 5.01 10.24 5.74
N VAL A 187 5.41 9.03 5.38
CA VAL A 187 4.54 7.85 5.35
C VAL A 187 4.16 7.42 6.77
N ALA A 188 5.12 7.42 7.70
CA ALA A 188 4.88 7.14 9.11
C ALA A 188 3.91 8.16 9.73
N ALA A 189 4.07 9.46 9.45
CA ALA A 189 3.16 10.49 9.90
C ALA A 189 1.74 10.29 9.35
N TYR A 190 1.63 10.08 8.04
CA TYR A 190 0.36 9.82 7.38
C TYR A 190 -0.36 8.62 8.01
N LEU A 191 0.31 7.48 8.11
CA LEU A 191 -0.27 6.25 8.63
C LEU A 191 -0.68 6.38 10.10
N SER A 192 0.14 7.05 10.92
CA SER A 192 -0.18 7.29 12.34
C SER A 192 -1.50 8.06 12.49
N TYR A 193 -1.63 9.16 11.78
CA TYR A 193 -2.83 10.00 11.83
C TYR A 193 -4.04 9.33 11.17
N GLU A 194 -3.85 8.58 10.07
CA GLU A 194 -4.94 7.83 9.44
C GLU A 194 -5.52 6.81 10.41
N LEU A 195 -4.68 6.05 11.11
CA LEU A 195 -5.11 5.08 12.12
C LEU A 195 -5.80 5.78 13.30
N HIS A 196 -5.27 6.91 13.76
CA HIS A 196 -5.89 7.71 14.81
C HIS A 196 -7.32 8.16 14.43
N PHE A 197 -7.48 8.76 13.25
CA PHE A 197 -8.79 9.23 12.78
C PHE A 197 -9.73 8.09 12.38
N ALA A 198 -9.21 6.89 12.13
CA ALA A 198 -10.00 5.67 12.02
C ALA A 198 -10.48 5.13 13.39
N GLY A 199 -10.12 5.80 14.50
CA GLY A 199 -10.54 5.42 15.86
C GLY A 199 -9.65 4.35 16.50
N VAL A 200 -8.48 4.06 15.94
CA VAL A 200 -7.53 3.11 16.54
C VAL A 200 -6.89 3.77 17.75
N GLY A 201 -7.06 3.15 18.93
CA GLY A 201 -6.45 3.64 20.17
C GLY A 201 -4.92 3.54 20.14
N ASP A 202 -4.24 4.41 20.89
CA ASP A 202 -2.78 4.59 20.83
C ASP A 202 -1.97 3.29 20.98
N ASN A 203 -2.36 2.40 21.90
CA ASN A 203 -1.68 1.10 22.05
C ASN A 203 -1.93 0.16 20.86
N ALA A 204 -3.16 0.13 20.34
CA ALA A 204 -3.52 -0.69 19.18
C ALA A 204 -2.85 -0.17 17.90
N LEU A 205 -2.64 1.15 17.80
CA LEU A 205 -1.94 1.79 16.70
C LEU A 205 -0.54 1.21 16.55
N LEU A 206 0.21 1.04 17.64
CA LEU A 206 1.60 0.55 17.59
C LEU A 206 1.73 -0.90 17.14
N ILE A 207 0.67 -1.68 17.23
CA ILE A 207 0.64 -3.09 16.80
C ILE A 207 -0.18 -3.30 15.52
N HIS A 208 -0.61 -2.22 14.86
CA HIS A 208 -1.42 -2.31 13.65
C HIS A 208 -0.66 -3.03 12.53
N GLU A 209 -1.37 -3.89 11.78
CA GLU A 209 -0.73 -4.77 10.79
C GLU A 209 -0.07 -4.02 9.61
N ASP A 210 -0.52 -2.80 9.31
CA ASP A 210 0.06 -1.98 8.24
C ASP A 210 1.54 -1.64 8.48
N TRP A 211 1.97 -1.54 9.75
CA TRP A 211 3.39 -1.31 10.08
C TRP A 211 4.28 -2.48 9.63
N GLN A 212 3.73 -3.68 9.60
CA GLN A 212 4.44 -4.89 9.18
C GLN A 212 4.71 -4.89 7.66
N LEU A 213 4.01 -4.06 6.86
CA LEU A 213 4.38 -3.84 5.46
C LEU A 213 5.78 -3.23 5.34
N PHE A 214 6.23 -2.52 6.37
CA PHE A 214 7.55 -1.91 6.49
C PHE A 214 8.51 -2.68 7.40
N GLY A 215 8.12 -3.88 7.84
CA GLY A 215 8.95 -4.75 8.68
C GLY A 215 9.07 -4.25 10.12
N LEU A 216 8.20 -3.34 10.55
CA LEU A 216 8.26 -2.73 11.87
C LEU A 216 7.47 -3.55 12.89
N ALA A 217 8.14 -3.90 13.98
CA ALA A 217 7.49 -4.38 15.20
C ALA A 217 7.05 -3.21 16.07
N ARG A 218 6.32 -3.49 17.16
CA ARG A 218 5.77 -2.48 18.08
C ARG A 218 6.82 -1.46 18.53
N GLU A 219 8.00 -1.94 18.90
CA GLU A 219 9.10 -1.13 19.40
C GLU A 219 9.66 -0.23 18.28
N ASP A 220 9.76 -0.73 17.05
CA ASP A 220 10.19 0.06 15.90
C ASP A 220 9.17 1.17 15.57
N VAL A 221 7.87 0.85 15.65
CA VAL A 221 6.80 1.84 15.47
C VAL A 221 6.89 2.93 16.54
N LEU A 222 7.09 2.56 17.80
CA LEU A 222 7.27 3.54 18.87
C LEU A 222 8.47 4.47 18.61
N GLU A 223 9.58 3.93 18.10
CA GLU A 223 10.73 4.75 17.70
C GLU A 223 10.40 5.69 16.53
N GLU A 224 9.60 5.26 15.55
CA GLU A 224 9.08 6.17 14.52
C GLU A 224 8.18 7.26 15.11
N ILE A 225 7.24 6.93 16.00
CA ILE A 225 6.37 7.91 16.67
C ILE A 225 7.20 8.93 17.47
N LYS A 226 8.25 8.49 18.18
CA LYS A 226 9.20 9.40 18.85
C LYS A 226 9.89 10.33 17.86
N ARG A 227 10.34 9.82 16.70
CA ARG A 227 10.92 10.64 15.62
C ARG A 227 9.94 11.69 15.11
N LEU A 228 8.67 11.34 14.94
CA LEU A 228 7.60 12.29 14.56
C LEU A 228 7.39 13.35 15.65
N SER A 229 7.51 12.96 16.92
CA SER A 229 7.38 13.88 18.04
C SER A 229 8.51 14.92 18.08
N LEU A 230 9.75 14.51 17.79
CA LEU A 230 10.90 15.43 17.67
C LEU A 230 10.72 16.46 16.55
N LYS A 231 9.99 16.10 15.49
CA LYS A 231 9.59 17.03 14.41
C LYS A 231 8.40 17.91 14.77
N GLY A 232 7.86 17.76 15.97
CA GLY A 232 6.71 18.52 16.42
C GLY A 232 5.43 18.19 15.66
N LEU A 233 5.30 17.00 15.06
CA LEU A 233 4.05 16.59 14.40
C LEU A 233 3.03 16.06 15.40
N LEU A 234 3.48 15.48 16.51
CA LEU A 234 2.65 14.95 17.59
C LEU A 234 3.44 15.02 18.91
N ILE A 235 2.79 14.69 20.02
CA ILE A 235 3.47 14.53 21.31
C ILE A 235 3.21 13.10 21.78
N VAL A 236 4.27 12.35 22.04
CA VAL A 236 4.17 10.99 22.58
C VAL A 236 4.67 10.95 24.02
N GLN A 237 3.90 10.29 24.87
CA GLN A 237 4.26 9.98 26.25
C GLN A 237 4.19 8.47 26.42
N ALA A 238 5.31 7.86 26.83
CA ALA A 238 5.41 6.43 27.06
C ALA A 238 5.87 6.18 28.49
N ALA A 239 5.10 5.41 29.26
CA ALA A 239 5.41 5.01 30.62
C ALA A 239 5.09 3.51 30.79
N GLY A 240 6.13 2.67 30.86
CA GLY A 240 5.97 1.22 30.80
C GLY A 240 5.28 0.80 29.50
N ASP A 241 4.20 0.03 29.62
CA ASP A 241 3.39 -0.41 28.47
C ASP A 241 2.31 0.60 28.05
N VAL A 242 2.11 1.67 28.81
CA VAL A 242 1.08 2.68 28.52
C VAL A 242 1.65 3.76 27.63
N ILE A 243 0.99 3.97 26.49
CA ILE A 243 1.35 5.02 25.54
C ILE A 243 0.15 5.94 25.34
N ARG A 244 0.44 7.24 25.33
CA ARG A 244 -0.51 8.31 25.02
C ARG A 244 0.07 9.20 23.93
N ILE A 245 -0.72 9.42 22.89
CA ILE A 245 -0.36 10.28 21.76
C ILE A 245 -1.32 11.48 21.75
N SER A 246 -0.75 12.67 21.81
CA SER A 246 -1.48 13.92 21.60
C SER A 246 -1.23 14.40 20.17
N TRP A 247 -2.31 14.53 19.41
CA TRP A 247 -2.31 14.86 17.99
C TRP A 247 -2.47 16.37 17.79
N LYS A 248 -1.65 16.95 16.90
CA LYS A 248 -1.68 18.41 16.65
C LYS A 248 -2.67 18.81 15.56
N GLN A 249 -2.86 17.93 14.58
CA GLN A 249 -3.77 18.17 13.47
C GLN A 249 -5.16 17.67 13.81
N GLN A 250 -6.19 18.39 13.34
CA GLN A 250 -7.59 18.09 13.66
C GLN A 250 -8.23 17.09 12.69
N ASN A 251 -7.66 16.90 11.51
CA ASN A 251 -8.09 15.97 10.48
C ASN A 251 -6.92 15.61 9.54
N MET A 252 -7.17 14.67 8.62
CA MET A 252 -6.17 14.22 7.64
C MET A 252 -5.78 15.31 6.64
N GLU A 253 -6.71 16.20 6.29
CA GLU A 253 -6.46 17.32 5.39
C GLU A 253 -5.45 18.29 5.99
N ALA A 254 -5.63 18.68 7.25
CA ALA A 254 -4.70 19.55 7.98
C ALA A 254 -3.32 18.91 8.13
N LEU A 255 -3.26 17.58 8.32
CA LEU A 255 -1.99 16.86 8.28
C LEU A 255 -1.35 16.92 6.90
N CYS A 256 -2.09 16.65 5.83
CA CYS A 256 -1.54 16.71 4.48
C CYS A 256 -1.00 18.11 4.20
N ASP A 257 -1.74 19.16 4.56
CA ASP A 257 -1.31 20.55 4.39
C ASP A 257 -0.02 20.83 5.19
N ALA A 258 0.08 20.35 6.45
CA ALA A 258 1.30 20.47 7.25
C ALA A 258 2.51 19.72 6.64
N LEU A 259 2.30 18.53 6.08
CA LEU A 259 3.33 17.74 5.39
C LEU A 259 3.78 18.35 4.06
N THR A 260 2.95 19.21 3.45
CA THR A 260 3.32 19.94 2.23
C THR A 260 4.13 21.21 2.47
N GLN A 261 4.16 21.70 3.72
CA GLN A 261 4.85 22.94 4.10
C GLN A 261 6.21 22.71 4.75
N SER A 262 6.56 21.45 5.03
CA SER A 262 7.80 21.00 5.68
C SER A 262 8.88 20.58 4.70
#